data_AF-A0A7J7T0K0-F1
#
_entry.id   AF-A0A7J7T0K0-F1
#
_cell.length_a   1.000
_cell.length_b   1.000
_cell.length_c   1.000
_cell.angle_alpha   90.00
_cell.angle_beta   90.00
_cell.angle_gamma   90.00
#
_symmetry.space_group_name_H-M   'P 1'
#
loop_
_entity.id
_entity.type
_entity.pdbx_description
1 polymer ?
#
loop_
_entity_poly.entity_id
_entity_poly.type
_entity_poly.pdbx_seq_one_letter_code
_entity_poly.pdbx_strand_id
1 'polypeptide(L)'
;MLVPRKMSISPLESWLTAHYLLPRPDAGVPGTVAPAQAYECPPGQAGGGAEQGRQEVWDAPQIQCKNVLKIRRRKMNRHKYRKLIKRTRFLRRKVREGRLKRKQVRFERDLKRIWVKAGLKDAPPGWQTPKIYLRNK
;
A
#
# COMPACT_ATOMS: atom_id res chain seq x y z
N MET A 1 10.09 27.28 0.15
CA MET A 1 10.11 27.89 1.49
C MET A 1 11.54 27.78 2.01
N LEU A 2 12.37 28.80 1.76
CA LEU A 2 13.76 28.83 2.18
C LEU A 2 13.79 29.39 3.61
N VAL A 3 14.04 28.54 4.61
CA VAL A 3 14.15 28.99 6.00
C VAL A 3 15.51 29.69 6.15
N PRO A 4 15.58 30.94 6.67
CA PRO A 4 16.84 31.64 6.87
C PRO A 4 17.80 30.83 7.75
N ARG A 5 19.06 30.66 7.29
CA ARG A 5 20.12 29.85 7.96
C ARG A 5 20.43 30.25 9.41
N LYS A 6 20.04 31.45 9.85
CA LYS A 6 20.18 31.90 11.24
C LYS A 6 19.12 31.30 12.19
N MET A 7 18.14 30.59 11.64
CA MET A 7 17.03 29.92 12.34
C MET A 7 17.05 28.40 12.11
N SER A 8 18.05 27.87 11.40
CA SER A 8 18.20 26.43 11.21
C SER A 8 19.10 25.88 12.31
N ILE A 9 18.48 25.25 13.31
CA ILE A 9 19.20 24.43 14.28
C ILE A 9 19.90 23.32 13.50
N SER A 10 21.21 23.18 13.66
CA SER A 10 21.94 22.11 12.98
C SER A 10 21.50 20.74 13.52
N PRO A 11 21.56 19.66 12.72
CA PRO A 11 21.19 18.33 13.21
C PRO A 11 21.93 17.93 14.49
N LEU A 12 23.19 18.38 14.64
CA LEU A 12 24.00 18.16 15.83
C LEU A 12 23.49 18.95 17.04
N GLU A 13 23.20 20.24 16.88
CA GLU A 13 22.66 21.06 17.96
C GLU A 13 21.29 20.53 18.41
N SER A 14 20.42 20.14 17.47
CA SER A 14 19.14 19.52 17.79
C SER A 14 19.31 18.20 18.55
N TRP A 15 20.31 17.40 18.18
CA TRP A 15 20.61 16.14 18.85
C TRP A 15 21.17 16.36 20.26
N LEU A 16 22.13 17.27 20.42
CA LEU A 16 22.69 17.63 21.73
C LEU A 16 21.62 18.23 22.65
N THR A 17 20.76 19.13 22.13
CA THR A 17 19.65 19.71 22.88
C THR A 17 18.70 18.63 23.38
N ALA A 18 18.37 17.65 22.55
CA ALA A 18 17.53 16.52 22.93
C ALA A 18 18.20 15.58 23.96
N HIS A 19 19.53 15.50 23.97
CA HIS A 19 20.26 14.63 24.91
C HIS A 19 20.56 15.28 26.27
N TYR A 20 20.70 16.61 26.31
CA TYR A 20 21.12 17.32 27.52
C TYR A 20 20.02 18.17 28.16
N LEU A 21 19.02 18.64 27.41
CA LEU A 21 17.91 19.43 27.97
C LEU A 21 16.63 18.62 28.20
N LEU A 22 16.46 17.49 27.50
CA LEU A 22 15.35 16.59 27.78
C LEU A 22 15.78 15.54 28.82
N PRO A 23 14.93 15.24 29.81
CA PRO A 23 15.20 14.16 30.75
C PRO A 23 15.40 12.85 29.98
N ARG A 24 16.56 12.22 30.18
CA ARG A 24 16.87 10.93 29.56
C ARG A 24 15.88 9.89 30.10
N PRO A 25 15.15 9.14 29.25
CA PRO A 25 14.16 8.17 29.71
C PRO A 25 14.78 7.00 30.50
N ASP A 26 16.10 6.81 30.41
CA ASP A 26 16.85 5.74 31.10
C ASP A 26 17.63 6.22 32.34
N ALA A 27 17.49 7.49 32.76
CA ALA A 27 18.10 7.97 33.99
C ALA A 27 17.14 7.73 35.16
N GLY A 28 17.48 6.74 35.99
CA GLY A 28 16.86 6.55 37.30
C GLY A 28 16.80 7.89 38.05
N VAL A 29 15.59 8.22 38.49
CA VAL A 29 15.20 9.46 39.16
C VAL A 29 16.09 9.74 40.38
N PRO A 30 16.47 11.02 40.60
CA PRO A 30 16.32 11.57 41.94
C PRO A 30 15.65 12.96 41.91
N GLY A 31 14.56 13.11 42.67
CA GLY A 31 14.20 14.39 43.30
C GLY A 31 13.22 15.31 42.55
N THR A 32 11.93 15.11 42.85
CA THR A 32 10.97 16.14 43.29
C THR A 32 10.83 17.44 42.48
N VAL A 33 9.90 17.50 41.51
CA VAL A 33 9.00 18.67 41.30
C VAL A 33 7.71 18.23 40.58
N ALA A 34 6.55 18.45 41.23
CA ALA A 34 5.14 18.50 40.78
C ALA A 34 4.64 17.62 39.60
N PRO A 35 3.57 16.82 39.76
CA PRO A 35 2.97 16.12 38.63
C PRO A 35 2.14 17.10 37.80
N ALA A 36 2.70 17.57 36.68
CA ALA A 36 1.89 18.12 35.60
C ALA A 36 1.02 16.99 35.06
N GLN A 37 -0.27 17.05 35.42
CA GLN A 37 -1.42 16.31 34.88
C GLN A 37 -1.04 15.28 33.81
N ALA A 38 -0.86 14.03 34.24
CA ALA A 38 -0.75 12.90 33.35
C ALA A 38 -2.00 12.89 32.46
N TYR A 39 -1.84 13.21 31.17
CA TYR A 39 -2.83 12.87 30.17
C TYR A 39 -2.85 11.34 30.12
N GLU A 40 -3.85 10.77 30.79
CA GLU A 40 -4.03 9.34 30.93
C GLU A 40 -4.33 8.75 29.55
N CYS A 41 -3.27 8.30 28.87
CA CYS A 41 -3.39 7.54 27.66
C CYS A 41 -4.07 6.21 28.02
N PRO A 42 -5.17 5.81 27.36
CA PRO A 42 -5.83 4.55 27.70
C PRO A 42 -4.83 3.40 27.55
N PRO A 43 -4.71 2.50 28.55
CA PRO A 43 -3.72 1.44 28.50
C PRO A 43 -3.97 0.57 27.28
N GLY A 44 -3.01 0.58 26.36
CA GLY A 44 -2.96 -0.36 25.26
C GLY A 44 -2.75 -1.75 25.85
N GLN A 45 -3.77 -2.60 25.74
CA GLN A 45 -3.81 -3.96 26.26
C GLN A 45 -2.62 -4.78 25.74
N ALA A 46 -1.50 -4.73 26.47
CA ALA A 46 -0.38 -5.65 26.36
C ALA A 46 -0.74 -6.86 27.22
N GLY A 47 -0.98 -7.99 26.58
CA GLY A 47 -1.32 -9.23 27.24
C GLY A 47 -0.21 -9.71 28.17
N GLY A 48 -0.59 -10.07 29.39
CA GLY A 48 0.22 -10.80 30.36
C GLY A 48 -0.70 -11.15 31.53
N GLY A 49 -1.11 -12.42 31.63
CA GLY A 49 -2.17 -12.86 32.52
C GLY A 49 -1.83 -12.78 34.02
N ALA A 50 -2.86 -12.49 34.81
CA ALA A 50 -3.09 -13.02 36.16
C ALA A 50 -4.52 -12.68 36.56
N GLU A 51 -5.23 -13.67 37.10
CA GLU A 51 -6.61 -13.59 37.57
C GLU A 51 -6.78 -12.61 38.73
N GLN A 52 -7.86 -11.82 38.73
CA GLN A 52 -8.80 -11.71 39.87
C GLN A 52 -9.98 -10.80 39.52
N GLY A 53 -11.17 -11.24 39.94
CA GLY A 53 -12.45 -10.66 39.56
C GLY A 53 -12.66 -9.22 40.02
N ARG A 54 -13.20 -8.42 39.10
CA ARG A 54 -14.17 -7.37 39.42
C ARG A 54 -15.09 -7.20 38.21
N GLN A 55 -16.36 -7.47 38.46
CA GLN A 55 -17.47 -7.27 37.55
C GLN A 55 -17.75 -5.76 37.49
N GLU A 56 -17.27 -5.09 36.45
CA GLU A 56 -17.74 -3.75 36.09
C GLU A 56 -18.03 -3.72 34.59
N VAL A 57 -19.33 -3.68 34.30
CA VAL A 57 -19.92 -3.45 33.00
C VAL A 57 -19.51 -2.05 32.53
N TRP A 58 -18.45 -1.99 31.73
CA TRP A 58 -18.29 -0.93 30.75
C TRP A 58 -18.46 -1.59 29.39
N ASP A 59 -19.71 -1.68 28.94
CA ASP A 59 -20.09 -1.91 27.54
C ASP A 59 -19.66 -0.69 26.69
N ALA A 60 -18.36 -0.37 26.70
CA ALA A 60 -17.77 0.40 25.63
C ALA A 60 -17.74 -0.54 24.42
N PRO A 61 -18.38 -0.18 23.29
CA PRO A 61 -18.32 -1.02 22.10
C PRO A 61 -16.84 -1.21 21.79
N GLN A 62 -16.34 -2.44 21.92
CA GLN A 62 -14.95 -2.77 21.69
C GLN A 62 -14.67 -2.41 20.23
N ILE A 63 -14.21 -1.18 19.96
CA ILE A 63 -14.04 -0.68 18.61
C ILE A 63 -12.97 -1.57 18.01
N GLN A 64 -13.39 -2.48 17.13
CA GLN A 64 -12.50 -3.37 16.42
C GLN A 64 -11.77 -2.55 15.34
N CYS A 65 -10.92 -1.62 15.78
CA CYS A 65 -10.10 -0.71 14.97
C CYS A 65 -9.24 -1.46 13.94
N LYS A 66 -8.95 -2.74 14.22
CA LYS A 66 -8.26 -3.66 13.31
C LYS A 66 -8.93 -3.72 11.93
N ASN A 67 -10.26 -3.58 11.84
CA ASN A 67 -10.98 -3.56 10.56
C ASN A 67 -10.98 -2.15 9.92
N VAL A 68 -11.26 -1.10 10.71
CA VAL A 68 -11.31 0.30 10.22
C VAL A 68 -9.97 0.74 9.62
N LEU A 69 -8.83 0.38 10.23
CA LEU A 69 -7.51 0.70 9.68
C LEU A 69 -7.22 -0.04 8.37
N LYS A 70 -7.64 -1.31 8.25
CA LYS A 70 -7.54 -2.07 6.98
C LYS A 70 -8.44 -1.45 5.90
N ILE A 71 -9.65 -1.00 6.25
CA ILE A 71 -10.57 -0.32 5.35
C ILE A 71 -10.00 1.04 4.88
N ARG A 72 -9.51 1.89 5.78
CA ARG A 72 -8.89 3.19 5.44
C ARG A 72 -7.69 3.01 4.51
N ARG A 73 -6.86 1.99 4.75
CA ARG A 73 -5.74 1.62 3.86
C ARG A 73 -6.23 1.21 2.47
N ARG A 74 -7.23 0.33 2.38
CA ARG A 74 -7.83 -0.09 1.10
C ARG A 74 -8.49 1.08 0.36
N LYS A 75 -9.18 1.97 1.08
CA LYS A 75 -9.75 3.22 0.54
C LYS A 75 -8.68 4.08 -0.11
N MET A 76 -7.59 4.35 0.62
CA MET A 76 -6.48 5.15 0.10
C MET A 76 -5.79 4.47 -1.08
N ASN A 77 -5.56 3.16 -1.02
CA ASN A 77 -4.96 2.38 -2.12
C ASN A 77 -5.81 2.45 -3.39
N ARG A 78 -7.13 2.23 -3.27
CA ARG A 78 -8.06 2.35 -4.41
C ARG A 78 -8.08 3.76 -4.96
N HIS A 79 -8.09 4.78 -4.10
CA HIS A 79 -8.06 6.18 -4.50
C HIS A 79 -6.79 6.51 -5.29
N LYS A 80 -5.61 6.18 -4.76
CA LYS A 80 -4.32 6.38 -5.43
C LYS A 80 -4.24 5.60 -6.75
N TYR A 81 -4.72 4.36 -6.78
CA TYR A 81 -4.77 3.55 -7.99
C TYR A 81 -5.68 4.15 -9.08
N ARG A 82 -6.86 4.66 -8.71
CA ARG A 82 -7.74 5.37 -9.66
C ARG A 82 -7.09 6.64 -10.19
N LYS A 83 -6.43 7.45 -9.33
CA LYS A 83 -5.65 8.62 -9.76
C LYS A 83 -4.52 8.24 -10.72
N LEU A 84 -3.81 7.14 -10.44
CA LEU A 84 -2.78 6.60 -11.35
C LEU A 84 -3.36 6.17 -12.70
N ILE A 85 -4.47 5.42 -12.71
CA ILE A 85 -5.13 5.02 -13.96
C ILE A 85 -5.54 6.24 -14.78
N LYS A 86 -6.13 7.27 -14.16
CA LYS A 86 -6.54 8.49 -14.85
C LYS A 86 -5.34 9.19 -15.51
N ARG A 87 -4.25 9.39 -14.75
CA ARG A 87 -3.00 10.01 -15.25
C ARG A 87 -2.36 9.20 -16.39
N THR A 88 -2.40 7.87 -16.31
CA THR A 88 -1.73 6.98 -17.27
C THR A 88 -2.69 6.33 -18.29
N ARG A 89 -3.90 6.88 -18.47
CA ARG A 89 -4.98 6.25 -19.27
C ARG A 89 -4.53 5.92 -20.69
N PHE A 90 -3.95 6.89 -21.39
CA PHE A 90 -3.56 6.75 -22.78
C PHE A 90 -2.35 5.83 -22.97
N LEU A 91 -1.36 5.93 -22.07
CA LEU A 91 -0.23 5.00 -22.05
C LEU A 91 -0.72 3.55 -21.87
N ARG A 92 -1.63 3.32 -20.92
CA ARG A 92 -2.21 1.99 -20.68
C ARG A 92 -3.01 1.49 -21.88
N ARG A 93 -3.70 2.37 -22.61
CA ARG A 93 -4.39 2.03 -23.87
C ARG A 93 -3.39 1.57 -24.93
N LYS A 94 -2.33 2.35 -25.19
CA LYS A 94 -1.26 1.98 -26.14
C LYS A 94 -0.62 0.64 -25.79
N VAL A 95 -0.29 0.41 -24.51
CA VAL A 95 0.28 -0.86 -24.04
C VAL A 95 -0.72 -2.02 -24.19
N ARG A 96 -2.00 -1.81 -23.88
CA ARG A 96 -3.05 -2.82 -24.05
C ARG A 96 -3.20 -3.23 -25.52
N GLU A 97 -3.28 -2.25 -26.42
CA GLU A 97 -3.37 -2.50 -27.87
C GLU A 97 -2.15 -3.27 -28.37
N GLY A 98 -0.94 -2.89 -27.95
CA GLY A 98 0.29 -3.62 -28.29
C GLY A 98 0.30 -5.06 -27.78
N ARG A 99 -0.18 -5.31 -26.56
CA ARG A 99 -0.31 -6.67 -26.01
C ARG A 99 -1.33 -7.51 -26.78
N LEU A 100 -2.48 -6.93 -27.15
CA LEU A 100 -3.51 -7.63 -27.94
C LEU A 100 -3.00 -8.01 -29.33
N LYS A 101 -2.25 -7.11 -30.00
CA LYS A 101 -1.58 -7.42 -31.28
C LYS A 101 -0.62 -8.60 -31.14
N ARG A 102 0.25 -8.59 -30.12
CA ARG A 102 1.17 -9.72 -29.85
C ARG A 102 0.42 -11.02 -29.55
N LYS A 103 -0.71 -10.93 -28.85
CA LYS A 103 -1.56 -12.08 -28.53
C LYS A 103 -2.18 -12.69 -29.79
N GLN A 104 -2.69 -11.85 -30.70
CA GLN A 104 -3.22 -12.29 -32.00
C GLN A 104 -2.15 -12.97 -32.86
N VAL A 105 -0.97 -12.36 -32.97
CA VAL A 105 0.16 -12.95 -33.72
C VAL A 105 0.59 -14.29 -33.12
N ARG A 106 0.59 -14.42 -31.78
CA ARG A 106 0.91 -15.69 -31.13
C ARG A 106 -0.13 -16.76 -31.45
N PHE A 107 -1.41 -16.41 -31.46
CA PHE A 107 -2.50 -17.31 -31.84
C PHE A 107 -2.39 -17.78 -33.30
N GLU A 108 -2.18 -16.87 -34.24
CA GLU A 108 -2.02 -17.18 -35.66
C GLU A 108 -0.79 -18.07 -35.92
N ARG A 109 0.34 -17.81 -35.23
CA ARG A 109 1.54 -18.64 -35.32
C ARG A 109 1.33 -20.05 -34.78
N ASP A 110 0.51 -20.20 -33.76
CA ASP A 110 0.24 -21.51 -33.16
C ASP A 110 -0.64 -22.36 -34.08
N LEU A 111 -1.69 -21.76 -34.66
CA LEU A 111 -2.45 -22.41 -35.74
C LEU A 111 -1.57 -22.77 -36.93
N LYS A 112 -0.65 -21.86 -37.29
CA LYS A 112 0.33 -22.11 -38.36
C LYS A 112 1.22 -23.31 -38.06
N ARG A 113 1.67 -23.42 -36.82
CA ARG A 113 2.50 -24.54 -36.38
C ARG A 113 1.75 -25.87 -36.49
N ILE A 114 0.45 -25.91 -36.17
CA ILE A 114 -0.36 -27.13 -36.24
C ILE A 114 -0.43 -27.66 -37.67
N TRP A 115 -0.75 -26.81 -38.66
CA TRP A 115 -0.87 -27.26 -40.05
C TRP A 115 0.48 -27.70 -40.64
N VAL A 116 1.57 -26.98 -40.33
CA VAL A 116 2.92 -27.37 -40.80
C VAL A 116 3.34 -28.68 -40.18
N LYS A 117 3.04 -28.89 -38.89
CA LYS A 117 3.32 -30.16 -38.19
C LYS A 117 2.52 -31.32 -38.78
N ALA A 118 1.31 -31.04 -39.28
CA ALA A 118 0.48 -32.02 -39.98
C ALA A 118 0.90 -32.27 -41.44
N GLY A 119 1.96 -31.60 -41.94
CA GLY A 119 2.48 -31.76 -43.29
C GLY A 119 1.81 -30.87 -44.34
N LEU A 120 0.89 -29.99 -43.96
CA LEU A 120 0.26 -29.02 -44.86
C LEU A 120 1.18 -27.81 -45.04
N LYS A 121 1.41 -27.41 -46.30
CA LYS A 121 2.17 -26.19 -46.63
C LYS A 121 1.36 -24.93 -46.32
N ASP A 122 0.07 -24.96 -46.64
CA ASP A 122 -0.85 -23.84 -46.49
C ASP A 122 -2.00 -24.17 -45.52
N ALA A 123 -2.78 -23.14 -45.19
CA ALA A 123 -3.99 -23.32 -44.40
C ALA A 123 -5.00 -24.22 -45.14
N PRO A 124 -5.85 -24.96 -44.41
CA PRO A 124 -6.92 -25.75 -45.02
C PRO A 124 -7.81 -24.89 -45.93
N PRO A 125 -8.35 -25.45 -47.04
CA PRO A 125 -9.20 -24.70 -47.95
C PRO A 125 -10.42 -24.14 -47.22
N GLY A 126 -10.73 -22.87 -47.45
CA GLY A 126 -11.85 -22.17 -46.80
C GLY A 126 -11.58 -21.69 -45.37
N TRP A 127 -10.40 -21.95 -44.78
CA TRP A 127 -10.08 -21.49 -43.44
C TRP A 127 -9.52 -20.07 -43.42
N GLN A 128 -10.30 -19.12 -42.92
CA GLN A 128 -9.83 -17.77 -42.61
C GLN A 128 -9.63 -17.59 -41.11
N THR A 129 -8.41 -17.26 -40.68
CA THR A 129 -8.13 -17.13 -39.24
C THR A 129 -8.81 -15.88 -38.66
N PRO A 130 -9.72 -16.03 -37.68
CA PRO A 130 -10.47 -14.89 -37.14
C PRO A 130 -9.61 -14.04 -36.22
N LYS A 131 -9.84 -12.72 -36.26
CA LYS A 131 -9.19 -11.72 -35.39
C LYS A 131 -9.92 -11.58 -34.05
N ILE A 132 -9.86 -12.64 -33.22
CA ILE A 132 -10.60 -12.71 -31.95
C ILE A 132 -10.13 -11.69 -30.90
N TYR A 133 -8.85 -11.31 -30.88
CA TYR A 133 -8.29 -10.41 -29.85
C TYR A 133 -8.22 -8.94 -30.26
N LEU A 134 -8.46 -8.63 -31.54
CA LEU A 134 -8.39 -7.27 -32.09
C LEU A 134 -9.76 -6.64 -32.29
N ARG A 135 -10.83 -7.28 -31.80
CA ARG A 135 -12.19 -6.80 -31.98
C ARG A 135 -12.35 -5.42 -31.35
N ASN A 136 -12.75 -4.44 -32.16
CA ASN A 136 -13.08 -3.11 -31.69
C ASN A 136 -14.40 -3.19 -30.91
N LYS A 137 -14.42 -2.55 -29.74
CA LYS A 137 -15.62 -2.25 -28.96
C LYS A 137 -15.90 -0.77 -29.09
#